data_AF-A0A1V6RCB8-F1
#
_entry.id   AF-A0A1V6RCB8-F1
#
_cell.length_a   1.000
_cell.length_b   1.000
_cell.length_c   1.000
_cell.angle_alpha   90.00
_cell.angle_beta   90.00
_cell.angle_gamma   90.00
#
_symmetry.space_group_name_H-M   'P 1'
#
loop_
_entity.id
_entity.type
_entity.pdbx_description
1 polymer ?
#
loop_
_entity_poly.entity_id
_entity_poly.type
_entity_poly.pdbx_seq_one_letter_code
_entity_poly.pdbx_strand_id
1 'polypeptide(L)'
;MASSIPSTYKQAAFKEQGGTLTIEEVTLNLPKRDEILVKVEACGVCHSDHFAQTNLMGGGFPLVPGHEIIGRVAAVGEGETVWKEGDRIGGAWHGGHDGTCGPCKKGFFQMCDNGQVNGISRNGGYAEYCLIRREAAVHIPDHVNAAKYAPMLCAGVTVFNSMRKMNIPPGEVVAIQGLGGLGHLALQYANKFGYRVVALSRDSTKEEFARKLGAHEYIDTSKEDPVAVLQKLGGASLIVSTAPVPEIINPLIQGLGVMGKLLILSIVGGIEVHTGMLVGKGKSIWSWPSGHATDSEEAIAFADLHGIDCLVKEFPLEQCNEAFEAMMEGSVRFRAVITMYGNDSSFGVNHRLGVICQAHRAGTGDMEDDIKALPGMIQNFRIPSDLRAREVFRTNENVLIVMLKKSRVRLKVAATSSISTESVSQLGLITNGTPALGDEVVTFPERSVESETASDA
;
A
#
# COMPACT_ATOMS: atom_id res chain seq x y z
N MET A 1 17.61 7.53 18.93
CA MET A 1 18.78 8.12 18.24
C MET A 1 18.33 8.45 16.82
N ALA A 2 18.36 9.71 16.42
CA ALA A 2 18.03 10.11 15.05
C ALA A 2 19.02 9.41 14.11
N SER A 3 18.54 8.65 13.12
CA SER A 3 19.44 8.13 12.09
C SER A 3 20.01 9.35 11.37
N SER A 4 21.34 9.52 11.38
CA SER A 4 21.98 10.58 10.62
C SER A 4 21.53 10.47 9.16
N ILE A 5 20.86 11.51 8.65
CA ILE A 5 20.46 11.59 7.25
C ILE A 5 21.74 11.55 6.41
N PRO A 6 21.85 10.67 5.40
CA PRO A 6 23.08 10.55 4.61
C PRO A 6 23.26 11.77 3.70
N SER A 7 24.51 12.05 3.30
CA SER A 7 24.82 13.12 2.35
C SER A 7 24.43 12.79 0.91
N THR A 8 24.35 11.49 0.58
CA THR A 8 23.99 10.97 -0.74
C THR A 8 23.04 9.79 -0.60
N TYR A 9 22.31 9.48 -1.67
CA TYR A 9 21.41 8.32 -1.74
C TYR A 9 21.23 7.85 -3.19
N LYS A 10 20.77 6.61 -3.37
CA LYS A 10 20.46 6.04 -4.68
C LYS A 10 19.04 6.37 -5.15
N GLN A 11 18.91 6.67 -6.43
CA GLN A 11 17.64 6.80 -7.12
C GLN A 11 17.69 6.17 -8.52
N ALA A 12 16.54 5.79 -9.05
CA ALA A 12 16.37 5.38 -10.44
C ALA A 12 15.58 6.47 -11.19
N ALA A 13 16.18 7.04 -12.23
CA ALA A 13 15.59 8.14 -12.97
C ALA A 13 15.59 7.89 -14.48
N PHE A 14 14.58 8.39 -15.17
CA PHE A 14 14.65 8.59 -16.60
C PHE A 14 15.53 9.80 -16.89
N LYS A 15 16.52 9.66 -17.77
CA LYS A 15 17.45 10.75 -18.14
C LYS A 15 17.02 11.51 -19.40
N GLU A 16 16.16 10.90 -20.20
CA GLU A 16 15.64 11.44 -21.45
C GLU A 16 14.30 10.78 -21.80
N GLN A 17 13.59 11.38 -22.76
CA GLN A 17 12.26 10.92 -23.17
C GLN A 17 12.33 9.54 -23.83
N GLY A 18 11.53 8.59 -23.34
CA GLY A 18 11.52 7.22 -23.84
C GLY A 18 12.69 6.36 -23.38
N GLY A 19 13.63 6.91 -22.59
CA GLY A 19 14.79 6.18 -22.08
C GLY A 19 14.43 5.12 -21.03
N THR A 20 15.40 4.30 -20.67
CA THR A 20 15.31 3.34 -19.55
C THR A 20 15.68 4.01 -18.23
N LEU A 21 15.35 3.35 -17.11
CA LEU A 21 15.73 3.85 -15.79
C LEU A 21 17.24 3.68 -15.60
N THR A 22 17.90 4.76 -15.18
CA THR A 22 19.31 4.74 -14.79
C THR A 22 19.40 4.91 -13.28
N ILE A 23 20.09 3.98 -12.61
CA ILE A 23 20.40 4.08 -11.19
C ILE A 23 21.62 5.00 -11.02
N GLU A 24 21.48 5.99 -10.17
CA GLU A 24 22.54 6.94 -9.85
C GLU A 24 22.56 7.25 -8.35
N GLU A 25 23.73 7.60 -7.85
CA GLU A 25 23.91 8.16 -6.52
C GLU A 25 23.87 9.69 -6.63
N VAL A 26 23.03 10.34 -5.83
CA VAL A 26 22.81 11.79 -5.87
C VAL A 26 22.94 12.40 -4.48
N THR A 27 23.25 13.70 -4.44
CA THR A 27 23.27 14.48 -3.20
C THR A 27 21.87 14.62 -2.62
N LEU A 28 21.75 14.36 -1.32
CA LEU A 28 20.51 14.55 -0.59
C LEU A 28 20.24 16.04 -0.37
N ASN A 29 19.04 16.49 -0.76
CA ASN A 29 18.56 17.84 -0.45
C ASN A 29 17.62 17.78 0.76
N LEU A 30 17.87 18.63 1.76
CA LEU A 30 16.97 18.78 2.90
C LEU A 30 15.64 19.41 2.46
N PRO A 31 14.51 19.05 3.11
CA PRO A 31 13.20 19.55 2.72
C PRO A 31 13.11 21.06 2.96
N LYS A 32 12.53 21.77 2.00
CA LYS A 32 12.16 23.18 2.16
C LYS A 32 10.84 23.30 2.91
N ARG A 33 10.41 24.53 3.17
CA ARG A 33 9.06 24.81 3.67
C ARG A 33 8.01 24.08 2.83
N ASP A 34 7.03 23.50 3.52
CA ASP A 34 5.94 22.69 2.96
C ASP A 34 6.38 21.35 2.31
N GLU A 35 7.63 20.94 2.50
CA GLU A 35 8.14 19.64 2.07
C GLU A 35 8.48 18.74 3.26
N ILE A 36 8.41 17.44 3.01
CA ILE A 36 8.78 16.38 3.93
C ILE A 36 9.76 15.49 3.20
N LEU A 37 10.90 15.23 3.83
CA LEU A 37 11.85 14.24 3.34
C LEU A 37 11.45 12.88 3.89
N VAL A 38 11.28 11.92 2.99
CA VAL A 38 10.83 10.57 3.31
C VAL A 38 11.92 9.59 2.99
N LYS A 39 12.29 8.75 3.96
CA LYS A 39 13.04 7.52 3.73
C LYS A 39 12.08 6.46 3.23
N VAL A 40 12.19 6.08 1.96
CA VAL A 40 11.24 5.20 1.29
C VAL A 40 11.43 3.77 1.76
N GLU A 41 10.33 3.09 2.11
CA GLU A 41 10.31 1.66 2.42
C GLU A 41 9.96 0.86 1.15
N ALA A 42 8.91 1.28 0.44
CA ALA A 42 8.44 0.67 -0.80
C ALA A 42 7.78 1.71 -1.71
N CYS A 43 7.88 1.51 -3.02
CA CYS A 43 7.14 2.25 -4.04
C CYS A 43 6.51 1.28 -5.04
N GLY A 44 5.20 1.35 -5.21
CA GLY A 44 4.53 0.59 -6.26
C GLY A 44 4.90 1.09 -7.66
N VAL A 45 4.85 0.19 -8.64
CA VAL A 45 5.05 0.45 -10.06
C VAL A 45 3.69 0.41 -10.75
N CYS A 46 3.34 1.47 -11.46
CA CYS A 46 2.06 1.61 -12.15
C CYS A 46 2.23 1.88 -13.65
N HIS A 47 1.25 1.49 -14.46
CA HIS A 47 1.21 1.86 -15.89
C HIS A 47 1.35 3.37 -16.12
N SER A 48 0.81 4.20 -15.23
CA SER A 48 0.91 5.65 -15.35
C SER A 48 2.34 6.18 -15.15
N ASP A 49 3.29 5.40 -14.62
CA ASP A 49 4.69 5.81 -14.57
C ASP A 49 5.32 5.94 -15.97
N HIS A 50 4.70 5.36 -17.01
CA HIS A 50 5.06 5.65 -18.40
C HIS A 50 4.84 7.13 -18.79
N PHE A 51 3.99 7.88 -18.08
CA PHE A 51 3.85 9.32 -18.30
C PHE A 51 5.10 10.09 -17.87
N ALA A 52 5.84 9.60 -16.87
CA ALA A 52 7.15 10.13 -16.53
C ALA A 52 8.15 9.86 -17.66
N GLN A 53 8.20 8.61 -18.16
CA GLN A 53 9.08 8.20 -19.25
C GLN A 53 8.87 9.03 -20.52
N THR A 54 7.61 9.36 -20.83
CA THR A 54 7.24 10.14 -22.01
C THR A 54 7.19 11.64 -21.77
N ASN A 55 7.42 12.10 -20.53
CA ASN A 55 7.29 13.49 -20.10
C ASN A 55 5.91 14.10 -20.41
N LEU A 56 4.84 13.30 -20.37
CA LEU A 56 3.50 13.69 -20.82
C LEU A 56 2.92 14.90 -20.05
N MET A 57 3.32 15.08 -18.79
CA MET A 57 2.88 16.19 -17.94
C MET A 57 3.99 17.22 -17.65
N GLY A 58 5.09 17.20 -18.41
CA GLY A 58 6.11 18.24 -18.34
C GLY A 58 6.93 18.28 -17.03
N GLY A 59 7.17 17.13 -16.39
CA GLY A 59 8.06 17.05 -15.21
C GLY A 59 9.52 17.38 -15.52
N GLY A 60 9.97 17.14 -16.75
CA GLY A 60 11.34 17.39 -17.22
C GLY A 60 12.35 16.33 -16.74
N PHE A 61 13.43 16.14 -17.48
CA PHE A 61 14.48 15.17 -17.13
C PHE A 61 15.71 15.83 -16.47
N PRO A 62 16.41 15.14 -15.55
CA PRO A 62 16.12 13.79 -15.05
C PRO A 62 14.87 13.74 -14.15
N LEU A 63 14.07 12.68 -14.30
CA LEU A 63 12.82 12.48 -13.55
C LEU A 63 12.83 11.13 -12.85
N VAL A 64 12.67 11.13 -11.53
CA VAL A 64 12.46 9.91 -10.73
C VAL A 64 10.97 9.59 -10.74
N PRO A 65 10.51 8.44 -11.26
CA PRO A 65 9.10 8.09 -11.25
C PRO A 65 8.64 7.47 -9.92
N GLY A 66 7.37 7.04 -9.86
CA GLY A 66 6.77 6.34 -8.73
C GLY A 66 5.91 7.24 -7.85
N HIS A 67 4.63 6.89 -7.71
CA HIS A 67 3.60 7.65 -6.99
C HIS A 67 2.76 6.78 -6.05
N GLU A 68 3.34 5.65 -5.65
CA GLU A 68 2.76 4.66 -4.73
C GLU A 68 3.71 4.49 -3.56
N ILE A 69 4.10 5.61 -2.94
CA ILE A 69 5.24 5.71 -2.03
C ILE A 69 4.78 5.39 -0.62
N ILE A 70 5.44 4.49 0.10
CA ILE A 70 5.32 4.35 1.56
C ILE A 70 6.72 4.46 2.16
N GLY A 71 6.84 5.24 3.23
CA GLY A 71 8.10 5.42 3.93
C GLY A 71 7.93 6.07 5.29
N ARG A 72 9.05 6.55 5.85
CA ARG A 72 9.07 7.28 7.11
C ARG A 72 9.64 8.66 6.94
N VAL A 73 9.08 9.62 7.66
CA VAL A 73 9.60 10.97 7.72
C VAL A 73 11.03 10.93 8.28
N ALA A 74 11.97 11.39 7.47
CA ALA A 74 13.38 11.52 7.82
C ALA A 74 13.71 12.95 8.28
N ALA A 75 13.05 13.95 7.68
CA ALA A 75 13.12 15.35 8.09
C ALA A 75 11.87 16.09 7.62
N VAL A 76 11.58 17.24 8.24
CA VAL A 76 10.48 18.13 7.86
C VAL A 76 10.99 19.53 7.54
N GLY A 77 10.30 20.20 6.62
CA GLY A 77 10.56 21.59 6.28
C GLY A 77 10.31 22.57 7.43
N GLU A 78 10.83 23.79 7.28
CA GLU A 78 10.61 24.88 8.23
C GLU A 78 9.11 25.16 8.42
N GLY A 79 8.68 25.25 9.68
CA GLY A 79 7.30 25.58 10.04
C GLY A 79 6.30 24.43 9.92
N GLU A 80 6.77 23.20 9.68
CA GLU A 80 5.91 22.01 9.72
C GLU A 80 5.39 21.74 11.15
N THR A 81 4.09 21.46 11.28
CA THR A 81 3.40 21.28 12.57
C THR A 81 2.56 20.01 12.68
N VAL A 82 2.32 19.32 11.57
CA VAL A 82 1.48 18.12 11.49
C VAL A 82 2.35 16.87 11.48
N TRP A 83 3.42 16.89 10.68
CA TRP A 83 4.32 15.75 10.51
C TRP A 83 5.57 15.88 11.36
N LYS A 84 6.09 14.75 11.86
CA LYS A 84 7.36 14.70 12.60
C LYS A 84 8.21 13.51 12.14
N GLU A 85 9.51 13.60 12.41
CA GLU A 85 10.45 12.50 12.17
C GLU A 85 9.94 11.18 12.77
N GLY A 86 10.07 10.09 11.99
CA GLY A 86 9.63 8.75 12.35
C GLY A 86 8.18 8.42 12.02
N ASP A 87 7.32 9.42 11.77
CA ASP A 87 5.95 9.17 11.30
C ASP A 87 5.99 8.37 9.99
N ARG A 88 5.08 7.39 9.87
CA ARG A 88 4.96 6.59 8.66
C ARG A 88 3.94 7.22 7.73
N ILE A 89 4.39 7.53 6.53
CA ILE A 89 3.61 8.31 5.56
C ILE A 89 3.66 7.72 4.17
N GLY A 90 2.68 8.11 3.36
CA GLY A 90 2.59 7.75 1.97
C GLY A 90 2.56 8.96 1.04
N GLY A 91 3.00 8.74 -0.20
CA GLY A 91 2.88 9.68 -1.31
C GLY A 91 2.09 9.03 -2.43
N ALA A 92 0.86 9.51 -2.62
CA ALA A 92 -0.05 9.04 -3.66
C ALA A 92 0.16 9.77 -5.00
N TRP A 93 -0.73 9.52 -5.97
CA TRP A 93 -0.80 10.29 -7.22
C TRP A 93 -0.88 11.80 -6.98
N HIS A 94 -1.80 12.23 -6.11
CA HIS A 94 -1.88 13.64 -5.69
C HIS A 94 -0.58 14.04 -4.99
N GLY A 95 0.18 14.94 -5.61
CA GLY A 95 1.53 15.33 -5.19
C GLY A 95 1.69 16.80 -4.79
N GLY A 96 0.60 17.58 -4.84
CA GLY A 96 0.54 18.99 -4.45
C GLY A 96 -0.65 19.71 -5.11
N HIS A 97 -1.11 20.80 -4.49
CA HIS A 97 -2.20 21.63 -5.00
C HIS A 97 -2.08 23.10 -4.55
N ASP A 98 -2.80 24.01 -5.20
CA ASP A 98 -2.70 25.46 -4.95
C ASP A 98 -3.60 26.01 -3.83
N GLY A 99 -4.63 25.27 -3.43
CA GLY A 99 -5.61 25.68 -2.41
C GLY A 99 -6.54 26.83 -2.80
N THR A 100 -6.42 27.38 -4.01
CA THR A 100 -7.09 28.63 -4.42
C THR A 100 -7.95 28.51 -5.67
N CYS A 101 -7.70 27.50 -6.53
CA CYS A 101 -8.51 27.25 -7.72
C CYS A 101 -9.91 26.70 -7.39
N GLY A 102 -10.77 26.65 -8.42
CA GLY A 102 -12.16 26.18 -8.28
C GLY A 102 -12.27 24.76 -7.69
N PRO A 103 -11.53 23.77 -8.22
CA PRO A 103 -11.50 22.41 -7.67
C PRO A 103 -11.04 22.36 -6.21
N CYS A 104 -9.94 23.05 -5.87
CA CYS A 104 -9.44 23.10 -4.48
C CYS A 104 -10.46 23.67 -3.50
N LYS A 105 -11.15 24.75 -3.88
CA LYS A 105 -12.22 25.34 -3.05
C LYS A 105 -13.42 24.41 -2.82
N LYS A 106 -13.59 23.39 -3.68
CA LYS A 106 -14.60 22.34 -3.54
C LYS A 106 -14.09 21.08 -2.82
N GLY A 107 -12.82 21.08 -2.40
CA GLY A 107 -12.17 19.92 -1.78
C GLY A 107 -11.68 18.86 -2.79
N PHE A 108 -11.70 19.15 -4.09
CA PHE A 108 -11.21 18.25 -5.13
C PHE A 108 -9.74 18.51 -5.46
N PHE A 109 -8.87 18.37 -4.47
CA PHE A 109 -7.44 18.71 -4.58
C PHE A 109 -6.68 17.92 -5.65
N GLN A 110 -7.07 16.66 -5.86
CA GLN A 110 -6.54 15.79 -6.91
C GLN A 110 -6.90 16.25 -8.34
N MET A 111 -7.83 17.19 -8.46
CA MET A 111 -8.24 17.83 -9.72
C MET A 111 -7.86 19.32 -9.75
N CYS A 112 -6.86 19.73 -8.97
CA CYS A 112 -6.36 21.10 -8.93
C CYS A 112 -5.85 21.56 -10.31
N ASP A 113 -6.24 22.78 -10.71
CA ASP A 113 -5.82 23.38 -12.00
C ASP A 113 -4.30 23.59 -12.07
N ASN A 114 -3.67 23.83 -10.91
CA ASN A 114 -2.22 23.94 -10.75
C ASN A 114 -1.63 22.78 -9.93
N GLY A 115 -2.22 21.59 -10.07
CA GLY A 115 -1.83 20.41 -9.31
C GLY A 115 -0.45 19.85 -9.70
N GLN A 116 0.18 19.15 -8.76
CA GLN A 116 1.38 18.36 -9.01
C GLN A 116 1.10 16.88 -8.77
N VAL A 117 1.84 16.02 -9.48
CA VAL A 117 1.73 14.57 -9.39
C VAL A 117 3.10 13.99 -9.04
N ASN A 118 3.17 13.26 -7.92
CA ASN A 118 4.41 12.59 -7.50
C ASN A 118 4.89 11.66 -8.62
N GLY A 119 6.19 11.59 -8.87
CA GLY A 119 6.76 10.74 -9.91
C GLY A 119 6.43 11.10 -11.36
N ILE A 120 5.61 12.13 -11.64
CA ILE A 120 5.18 12.48 -13.01
C ILE A 120 5.50 13.95 -13.33
N SER A 121 5.01 14.90 -12.53
CA SER A 121 5.31 16.33 -12.70
C SER A 121 6.35 16.84 -11.68
N ARG A 122 6.80 15.95 -10.79
CA ARG A 122 7.87 16.13 -9.80
C ARG A 122 8.47 14.76 -9.48
N ASN A 123 9.64 14.72 -8.86
CA ASN A 123 10.29 13.46 -8.49
C ASN A 123 9.43 12.61 -7.53
N GLY A 124 9.54 11.29 -7.70
CA GLY A 124 8.76 10.26 -7.03
C GLY A 124 9.57 9.31 -6.16
N GLY A 125 9.04 8.11 -5.94
CA GLY A 125 9.52 7.15 -4.95
C GLY A 125 10.45 6.05 -5.44
N TYR A 126 10.93 6.07 -6.69
CA TYR A 126 11.94 5.11 -7.16
C TYR A 126 13.34 5.49 -6.64
N ALA A 127 13.46 5.63 -5.33
CA ALA A 127 14.61 6.18 -4.65
C ALA A 127 14.61 5.81 -3.18
N GLU A 128 15.78 5.78 -2.55
CA GLU A 128 15.90 5.57 -1.11
C GLU A 128 15.30 6.72 -0.30
N TYR A 129 15.34 7.94 -0.85
CA TYR A 129 14.72 9.13 -0.27
C TYR A 129 13.95 9.92 -1.34
N CYS A 130 12.84 10.54 -0.94
CA CYS A 130 12.11 11.46 -1.80
C CYS A 130 11.50 12.61 -0.99
N LEU A 131 11.15 13.70 -1.70
CA LEU A 131 10.45 14.85 -1.12
C LEU A 131 8.95 14.74 -1.43
N ILE A 132 8.11 14.89 -0.43
CA ILE A 132 6.64 14.94 -0.56
C ILE A 132 6.12 16.27 -0.02
N ARG A 133 5.13 16.85 -0.70
CA ARG A 133 4.42 18.05 -0.23
C ARG A 133 3.56 17.71 0.99
N ARG A 134 3.65 18.50 2.06
CA ARG A 134 3.01 18.20 3.35
C ARG A 134 1.50 17.98 3.28
N GLU A 135 0.82 18.68 2.37
CA GLU A 135 -0.63 18.64 2.16
C GLU A 135 -1.09 17.43 1.32
N ALA A 136 -0.13 16.74 0.69
CA ALA A 136 -0.35 15.55 -0.12
C ALA A 136 0.09 14.27 0.59
N ALA A 137 0.76 14.38 1.75
CA ALA A 137 1.19 13.24 2.55
C ALA A 137 -0.01 12.50 3.14
N VAL A 138 0.07 11.17 3.12
CA VAL A 138 -0.98 10.23 3.56
C VAL A 138 -0.55 9.56 4.85
N HIS A 139 -1.40 9.51 5.88
CA HIS A 139 -1.09 8.69 7.07
C HIS A 139 -1.10 7.19 6.74
N ILE A 140 -0.02 6.48 7.08
CA ILE A 140 0.08 5.02 6.90
C ILE A 140 0.15 4.34 8.27
N PRO A 141 -0.72 3.36 8.58
CA PRO A 141 -0.63 2.62 9.82
C PRO A 141 0.73 1.89 9.96
N ASP A 142 1.32 1.90 11.15
CA ASP A 142 2.63 1.27 11.37
C ASP A 142 2.63 -0.26 11.15
N HIS A 143 1.48 -0.91 11.32
CA HIS A 143 1.38 -2.38 11.24
C HIS A 143 1.15 -2.91 9.84
N VAL A 144 0.78 -2.07 8.85
CA VAL A 144 0.51 -2.56 7.49
C VAL A 144 1.81 -2.88 6.75
N ASN A 145 1.76 -3.84 5.83
CA ASN A 145 2.91 -4.16 4.99
C ASN A 145 3.05 -3.09 3.89
N ALA A 146 4.17 -2.34 3.89
CA ALA A 146 4.38 -1.26 2.92
C ALA A 146 4.35 -1.75 1.47
N ALA A 147 4.88 -2.94 1.17
CA ALA A 147 4.84 -3.46 -0.19
C ALA A 147 3.41 -3.75 -0.66
N LYS A 148 2.58 -4.34 0.21
CA LYS A 148 1.17 -4.63 -0.12
C LYS A 148 0.29 -3.38 -0.15
N TYR A 149 0.63 -2.36 0.62
CA TYR A 149 -0.18 -1.14 0.76
C TYR A 149 0.26 0.00 -0.17
N ALA A 150 1.48 -0.03 -0.69
CA ALA A 150 1.95 0.97 -1.67
C ALA A 150 0.97 1.10 -2.87
N PRO A 151 0.53 -0.01 -3.52
CA PRO A 151 -0.47 0.08 -4.57
C PRO A 151 -1.85 0.59 -4.16
N MET A 152 -2.16 0.63 -2.85
CA MET A 152 -3.41 1.21 -2.38
C MET A 152 -3.46 2.73 -2.60
N LEU A 153 -2.30 3.39 -2.67
CA LEU A 153 -2.16 4.83 -2.90
C LEU A 153 -2.45 5.26 -4.35
N CYS A 154 -2.71 4.30 -5.24
CA CYS A 154 -3.18 4.58 -6.60
C CYS A 154 -4.32 3.63 -7.00
N ALA A 155 -4.04 2.35 -7.23
CA ALA A 155 -5.04 1.39 -7.65
C ALA A 155 -6.14 1.20 -6.59
N GLY A 156 -5.77 1.09 -5.31
CA GLY A 156 -6.73 0.93 -4.21
C GLY A 156 -7.66 2.12 -4.09
N VAL A 157 -7.13 3.33 -3.91
CA VAL A 157 -7.90 4.56 -3.76
C VAL A 157 -8.75 4.85 -5.00
N THR A 158 -8.24 4.60 -6.21
CA THR A 158 -8.99 4.78 -7.47
C THR A 158 -10.25 3.93 -7.46
N VAL A 159 -10.12 2.63 -7.21
CA VAL A 159 -11.26 1.71 -7.21
C VAL A 159 -12.20 1.98 -6.05
N PHE A 160 -11.66 2.17 -4.84
CA PHE A 160 -12.45 2.44 -3.64
C PHE A 160 -13.31 3.70 -3.79
N ASN A 161 -12.70 4.82 -4.21
CA ASN A 161 -13.40 6.08 -4.40
C ASN A 161 -14.38 6.06 -5.54
N SER A 162 -13.94 5.56 -6.69
CA SER A 162 -14.78 5.53 -7.87
C SER A 162 -16.07 4.76 -7.61
N MET A 163 -15.98 3.59 -6.97
CA MET A 163 -17.14 2.77 -6.64
C MET A 163 -18.01 3.39 -5.54
N ARG A 164 -17.43 3.87 -4.43
CA ARG A 164 -18.25 4.45 -3.33
C ARG A 164 -19.01 5.71 -3.75
N LYS A 165 -18.46 6.49 -4.70
CA LYS A 165 -19.11 7.69 -5.24
C LYS A 165 -20.24 7.37 -6.22
N MET A 166 -20.40 6.12 -6.65
CA MET A 166 -21.51 5.71 -7.51
C MET A 166 -22.85 5.62 -6.76
N ASN A 167 -22.87 5.66 -5.42
CA ASN A 167 -24.10 5.57 -4.61
C ASN A 167 -24.97 4.36 -5.00
N ILE A 168 -24.34 3.20 -5.17
CA ILE A 168 -25.03 1.94 -5.44
C ILE A 168 -25.47 1.33 -4.11
N PRO A 169 -26.77 1.00 -3.94
CA PRO A 169 -27.23 0.32 -2.73
C PRO A 169 -26.55 -1.06 -2.53
N PRO A 170 -26.23 -1.46 -1.29
CA PRO A 170 -25.85 -2.85 -1.00
C PRO A 170 -26.92 -3.85 -1.46
N GLY A 171 -26.49 -5.04 -1.86
CA GLY A 171 -27.35 -6.10 -2.44
C GLY A 171 -27.49 -6.02 -3.96
N GLU A 172 -27.22 -4.87 -4.58
CA GLU A 172 -27.27 -4.69 -6.02
C GLU A 172 -26.22 -5.52 -6.78
N VAL A 173 -26.51 -5.81 -8.05
CA VAL A 173 -25.58 -6.50 -8.96
C VAL A 173 -24.50 -5.53 -9.41
N VAL A 174 -23.25 -5.86 -9.09
CA VAL A 174 -22.07 -5.10 -9.52
C VAL A 174 -21.12 -6.02 -10.27
N ALA A 175 -20.87 -5.70 -11.55
CA ALA A 175 -19.96 -6.46 -12.38
C ALA A 175 -18.59 -5.78 -12.45
N ILE A 176 -17.53 -6.55 -12.26
CA ILE A 176 -16.15 -6.10 -12.43
C ILE A 176 -15.62 -6.69 -13.74
N GLN A 177 -15.38 -5.83 -14.72
CA GLN A 177 -14.80 -6.23 -16.00
C GLN A 177 -13.28 -6.10 -15.93
N GLY A 178 -12.60 -7.25 -16.08
CA GLY A 178 -11.16 -7.37 -16.04
C GLY A 178 -10.64 -7.82 -14.67
N LEU A 179 -9.69 -8.75 -14.69
CA LEU A 179 -9.01 -9.27 -13.50
C LEU A 179 -7.52 -8.98 -13.58
N GLY A 180 -7.17 -7.71 -13.38
CA GLY A 180 -5.80 -7.18 -13.38
C GLY A 180 -5.50 -6.40 -12.09
N GLY A 181 -4.56 -5.43 -12.19
CA GLY A 181 -4.16 -4.55 -11.08
C GLY A 181 -5.34 -3.87 -10.36
N LEU A 182 -6.24 -3.20 -11.09
CA LEU A 182 -7.44 -2.60 -10.48
C LEU A 182 -8.53 -3.65 -10.19
N GLY A 183 -8.78 -4.56 -11.15
CA GLY A 183 -9.88 -5.52 -11.06
C GLY A 183 -9.83 -6.43 -9.84
N HIS A 184 -8.65 -6.88 -9.41
CA HIS A 184 -8.55 -7.75 -8.24
C HIS A 184 -8.86 -7.02 -6.92
N LEU A 185 -8.54 -5.72 -6.82
CA LEU A 185 -8.97 -4.88 -5.69
C LEU A 185 -10.46 -4.55 -5.79
N ALA A 186 -10.97 -4.33 -6.99
CA ALA A 186 -12.39 -4.06 -7.23
C ALA A 186 -13.30 -5.20 -6.81
N LEU A 187 -12.91 -6.46 -7.06
CA LEU A 187 -13.65 -7.62 -6.54
C LEU A 187 -13.69 -7.65 -5.02
N GLN A 188 -12.54 -7.43 -4.37
CA GLN A 188 -12.44 -7.43 -2.91
C GLN A 188 -13.29 -6.31 -2.30
N TYR A 189 -13.18 -5.08 -2.81
CA TYR A 189 -13.99 -3.95 -2.36
C TYR A 189 -15.48 -4.15 -2.65
N ALA A 190 -15.85 -4.61 -3.85
CA ALA A 190 -17.25 -4.87 -4.20
C ALA A 190 -17.91 -5.85 -3.22
N ASN A 191 -17.17 -6.90 -2.85
CA ASN A 191 -17.65 -7.89 -1.88
C ASN A 191 -17.88 -7.26 -0.50
N LYS A 192 -16.92 -6.47 -0.02
CA LYS A 192 -17.00 -5.83 1.31
C LYS A 192 -17.96 -4.64 1.38
N PHE A 193 -18.30 -4.03 0.24
CA PHE A 193 -19.40 -3.07 0.13
C PHE A 193 -20.79 -3.74 0.18
N GLY A 194 -20.85 -5.07 0.13
CA GLY A 194 -22.10 -5.82 0.25
C GLY A 194 -22.86 -6.01 -1.07
N TYR A 195 -22.18 -5.94 -2.21
CA TYR A 195 -22.80 -6.15 -3.52
C TYR A 195 -22.89 -7.63 -3.90
N ARG A 196 -23.81 -7.97 -4.83
CA ARG A 196 -23.74 -9.23 -5.58
C ARG A 196 -22.71 -9.07 -6.71
N VAL A 197 -21.48 -9.42 -6.38
CA VAL A 197 -20.31 -9.28 -7.26
C VAL A 197 -20.30 -10.33 -8.40
N VAL A 198 -20.21 -9.85 -9.64
CA VAL A 198 -20.01 -10.67 -10.85
C VAL A 198 -18.65 -10.34 -11.46
N ALA A 199 -17.77 -11.32 -11.64
CA ALA A 199 -16.51 -11.14 -12.33
C ALA A 199 -16.66 -11.44 -13.83
N LEU A 200 -16.23 -10.52 -14.69
CA LEU A 200 -16.17 -10.73 -16.15
C LEU A 200 -14.71 -10.83 -16.57
N SER A 201 -14.32 -11.99 -17.09
CA SER A 201 -12.98 -12.19 -17.66
C SER A 201 -13.03 -13.16 -18.83
N ARG A 202 -12.03 -13.05 -19.70
CA ARG A 202 -11.76 -14.06 -20.71
C ARG A 202 -11.25 -15.32 -20.01
N ASP A 203 -11.67 -16.48 -20.51
CA ASP A 203 -11.27 -17.82 -20.11
C ASP A 203 -11.68 -18.26 -18.69
N SER A 204 -11.84 -19.56 -18.49
CA SER A 204 -12.28 -20.13 -17.21
C SER A 204 -11.16 -20.35 -16.20
N THR A 205 -9.90 -20.11 -16.55
CA THR A 205 -8.75 -20.43 -15.67
C THR A 205 -8.70 -19.52 -14.43
N LYS A 206 -9.36 -18.36 -14.51
CA LYS A 206 -9.39 -17.35 -13.45
C LYS A 206 -10.61 -17.44 -12.53
N GLU A 207 -11.56 -18.34 -12.79
CA GLU A 207 -12.81 -18.41 -12.02
C GLU A 207 -12.57 -18.69 -10.54
N GLU A 208 -11.84 -19.76 -10.21
CA GLU A 208 -11.57 -20.14 -8.83
C GLU A 208 -10.90 -18.98 -8.07
N PHE A 209 -9.99 -18.30 -8.74
CA PHE A 209 -9.29 -17.17 -8.16
C PHE A 209 -10.19 -15.94 -7.97
N ALA A 210 -11.04 -15.61 -8.94
CA ALA A 210 -12.02 -14.53 -8.80
C ALA A 210 -12.98 -14.79 -7.63
N ARG A 211 -13.42 -16.04 -7.44
CA ARG A 211 -14.24 -16.45 -6.30
C ARG A 211 -13.51 -16.28 -4.97
N LYS A 212 -12.23 -16.65 -4.89
CA LYS A 212 -11.38 -16.39 -3.70
C LYS A 212 -11.27 -14.89 -3.36
N LEU A 213 -11.31 -14.02 -4.36
CA LEU A 213 -11.30 -12.57 -4.17
C LEU A 213 -12.68 -11.97 -3.83
N GLY A 214 -13.75 -12.77 -3.80
CA GLY A 214 -15.08 -12.33 -3.39
C GLY A 214 -16.12 -12.23 -4.50
N ALA A 215 -15.84 -12.75 -5.70
CA ALA A 215 -16.87 -12.89 -6.74
C ALA A 215 -17.90 -13.96 -6.36
N HIS A 216 -19.19 -13.63 -6.46
CA HIS A 216 -20.29 -14.59 -6.29
C HIS A 216 -20.57 -15.33 -7.59
N GLU A 217 -20.41 -14.63 -8.72
CA GLU A 217 -20.57 -15.19 -10.06
C GLU A 217 -19.36 -14.86 -10.92
N TYR A 218 -19.09 -15.74 -11.90
CA TYR A 218 -18.02 -15.59 -12.86
C TYR A 218 -18.60 -15.83 -14.25
N ILE A 219 -18.30 -14.94 -15.19
CA ILE A 219 -18.72 -15.05 -16.58
C ILE A 219 -17.46 -15.16 -17.43
N ASP A 220 -17.31 -16.32 -18.08
CA ASP A 220 -16.29 -16.52 -19.10
C ASP A 220 -16.77 -15.91 -20.42
N THR A 221 -16.30 -14.70 -20.71
CA THR A 221 -16.74 -13.94 -21.88
C THR A 221 -16.32 -14.56 -23.22
N SER A 222 -15.55 -15.66 -23.21
CA SER A 222 -15.23 -16.43 -24.41
C SER A 222 -16.26 -17.53 -24.73
N LYS A 223 -17.10 -17.89 -23.76
CA LYS A 223 -18.08 -18.99 -23.88
C LYS A 223 -19.52 -18.51 -23.94
N GLU A 224 -19.82 -17.40 -23.29
CA GLU A 224 -21.17 -16.85 -23.23
C GLU A 224 -21.18 -15.34 -23.36
N ASP A 225 -22.32 -14.80 -23.79
CA ASP A 225 -22.52 -13.36 -23.90
C ASP A 225 -22.73 -12.74 -22.51
N PRO A 226 -21.78 -11.91 -22.01
CA PRO A 226 -21.91 -11.30 -20.69
C PRO A 226 -23.13 -10.38 -20.59
N VAL A 227 -23.59 -9.78 -21.69
CA VAL A 227 -24.78 -8.92 -21.69
C VAL A 227 -26.02 -9.74 -21.36
N ALA A 228 -26.24 -10.85 -22.08
CA ALA A 228 -27.38 -11.72 -21.85
C ALA A 228 -27.41 -12.28 -20.41
N VAL A 229 -26.26 -12.67 -19.86
CA VAL A 229 -26.18 -13.19 -18.48
C VAL A 229 -26.49 -12.10 -17.47
N LEU A 230 -25.88 -10.91 -17.58
CA LEU A 230 -26.17 -9.80 -16.67
C LEU A 230 -27.65 -9.40 -16.72
N GLN A 231 -28.27 -9.39 -17.90
CA GLN A 231 -29.71 -9.10 -18.02
C GLN A 231 -30.59 -10.18 -17.35
N LYS A 232 -30.21 -11.46 -17.37
CA LYS A 232 -30.91 -12.52 -16.60
C LYS A 232 -30.83 -12.29 -15.09
N LEU A 233 -29.80 -11.59 -14.61
CA LEU A 233 -29.66 -11.17 -13.21
C LEU A 233 -30.44 -9.88 -12.89
N GLY A 234 -31.24 -9.34 -13.82
CA GLY A 234 -31.94 -8.05 -13.67
C GLY A 234 -31.19 -6.85 -14.25
N GLY A 235 -30.01 -7.07 -14.82
CA GLY A 235 -29.08 -6.05 -15.27
C GLY A 235 -28.19 -5.54 -14.13
N ALA A 236 -26.96 -5.16 -14.45
CA ALA A 236 -26.03 -4.63 -13.46
C ALA A 236 -26.35 -3.17 -13.09
N SER A 237 -26.36 -2.87 -11.80
CA SER A 237 -26.49 -1.50 -11.28
C SER A 237 -25.18 -0.72 -11.44
N LEU A 238 -24.05 -1.44 -11.42
CA LEU A 238 -22.73 -0.90 -11.76
C LEU A 238 -21.92 -1.92 -12.54
N ILE A 239 -21.26 -1.48 -13.61
CA ILE A 239 -20.19 -2.22 -14.27
C ILE A 239 -18.91 -1.40 -14.14
N VAL A 240 -17.86 -1.97 -13.56
CA VAL A 240 -16.54 -1.33 -13.43
C VAL A 240 -15.63 -1.88 -14.52
N SER A 241 -15.29 -1.07 -15.51
CA SER A 241 -14.40 -1.41 -16.61
C SER A 241 -12.96 -1.05 -16.25
N THR A 242 -12.12 -2.09 -16.11
CA THR A 242 -10.71 -1.94 -15.74
C THR A 242 -9.74 -2.36 -16.84
N ALA A 243 -10.21 -3.07 -17.87
CA ALA A 243 -9.34 -3.46 -18.98
C ALA A 243 -9.18 -2.30 -19.99
N PRO A 244 -7.98 -2.08 -20.53
CA PRO A 244 -7.72 -1.04 -21.53
C PRO A 244 -8.07 -1.53 -22.95
N VAL A 245 -9.30 -2.01 -23.14
CA VAL A 245 -9.77 -2.55 -24.42
C VAL A 245 -11.03 -1.77 -24.83
N PRO A 246 -10.97 -0.88 -25.85
CA PRO A 246 -12.11 -0.04 -26.19
C PRO A 246 -13.31 -0.84 -26.73
N GLU A 247 -13.06 -1.94 -27.44
CA GLU A 247 -14.09 -2.73 -28.14
C GLU A 247 -15.08 -3.38 -27.18
N ILE A 248 -14.66 -3.64 -25.93
CA ILE A 248 -15.53 -4.29 -24.93
C ILE A 248 -16.39 -3.29 -24.16
N ILE A 249 -16.12 -1.98 -24.22
CA ILE A 249 -16.80 -0.99 -23.38
C ILE A 249 -18.24 -0.73 -23.84
N ASN A 250 -18.44 -0.51 -25.15
CA ASN A 250 -19.77 -0.23 -25.69
C ASN A 250 -20.78 -1.38 -25.40
N PRO A 251 -20.44 -2.66 -25.62
CA PRO A 251 -21.33 -3.78 -25.28
C PRO A 251 -21.76 -3.80 -23.80
N LEU A 252 -20.90 -3.41 -22.86
CA LEU A 252 -21.22 -3.42 -21.43
C LEU A 252 -22.39 -2.49 -21.07
N ILE A 253 -22.62 -1.42 -21.83
CA ILE A 253 -23.76 -0.53 -21.62
C ILE A 253 -25.08 -1.30 -21.74
N GLN A 254 -25.14 -2.33 -22.60
CA GLN A 254 -26.33 -3.18 -22.72
C GLN A 254 -26.54 -4.05 -21.48
N GLY A 255 -25.45 -4.47 -20.82
CA GLY A 255 -25.47 -5.25 -19.58
C GLY A 255 -26.02 -4.49 -18.36
N LEU A 256 -26.09 -3.15 -18.42
CA LEU A 256 -26.65 -2.34 -17.34
C LEU A 256 -28.17 -2.53 -17.17
N GLY A 257 -28.62 -2.49 -15.92
CA GLY A 257 -30.02 -2.42 -15.51
C GLY A 257 -30.63 -1.02 -15.66
N VAL A 258 -31.78 -0.81 -15.03
CA VAL A 258 -32.43 0.51 -14.94
C VAL A 258 -31.57 1.42 -14.07
N MET A 259 -31.32 2.66 -14.52
CA MET A 259 -30.45 3.63 -13.85
C MET A 259 -28.99 3.16 -13.63
N GLY A 260 -28.59 2.08 -14.30
CA GLY A 260 -27.27 1.49 -14.15
C GLY A 260 -26.14 2.41 -14.63
N LYS A 261 -24.96 2.22 -14.04
CA LYS A 261 -23.78 3.03 -14.30
C LYS A 261 -22.64 2.18 -14.87
N LEU A 262 -22.06 2.61 -15.99
CA LEU A 262 -20.79 2.09 -16.47
C LEU A 262 -19.67 3.00 -15.97
N LEU A 263 -18.83 2.48 -15.08
CA LEU A 263 -17.68 3.19 -14.53
C LEU A 263 -16.41 2.76 -15.27
N ILE A 264 -15.80 3.68 -16.01
CA ILE A 264 -14.60 3.43 -16.81
C ILE A 264 -13.38 3.97 -16.06
N LEU A 265 -12.44 3.08 -15.71
CA LEU A 265 -11.20 3.41 -15.01
C LEU A 265 -9.94 3.21 -15.87
N SER A 266 -10.09 2.68 -17.09
CA SER A 266 -9.01 2.55 -18.06
C SER A 266 -9.03 3.71 -19.06
N ILE A 267 -7.85 4.24 -19.39
CA ILE A 267 -7.68 5.23 -20.46
C ILE A 267 -7.61 4.47 -21.78
N VAL A 268 -8.66 4.58 -22.60
CA VAL A 268 -8.82 3.79 -23.84
C VAL A 268 -8.97 4.64 -25.11
N GLY A 269 -8.80 5.96 -24.99
CA GLY A 269 -9.10 6.89 -26.08
C GLY A 269 -10.60 7.10 -26.28
N GLY A 270 -11.00 7.45 -27.51
CA GLY A 270 -12.40 7.68 -27.86
C GLY A 270 -13.20 6.39 -27.88
N ILE A 271 -14.45 6.45 -27.40
CA ILE A 271 -15.41 5.34 -27.49
C ILE A 271 -16.67 5.80 -28.21
N GLU A 272 -17.22 4.95 -29.08
CA GLU A 272 -18.53 5.18 -29.67
C GLU A 272 -19.62 4.76 -28.68
N VAL A 273 -20.69 5.56 -28.55
CA VAL A 273 -21.80 5.30 -27.63
C VAL A 273 -23.13 5.51 -28.32
N HIS A 274 -23.97 4.47 -28.32
CA HIS A 274 -25.35 4.56 -28.83
C HIS A 274 -26.28 5.17 -27.77
N THR A 275 -26.59 6.46 -27.92
CA THR A 275 -27.33 7.26 -26.93
C THR A 275 -28.75 6.77 -26.66
N GLY A 276 -29.40 6.11 -27.64
CA GLY A 276 -30.73 5.52 -27.44
C GLY A 276 -30.79 4.49 -26.31
N MET A 277 -29.70 3.75 -26.10
CA MET A 277 -29.56 2.80 -24.99
C MET A 277 -29.47 3.49 -23.62
N LEU A 278 -28.89 4.69 -23.58
CA LEU A 278 -28.80 5.48 -22.35
C LEU A 278 -30.16 6.05 -21.97
N VAL A 279 -30.82 6.71 -22.92
CA VAL A 279 -32.12 7.38 -22.71
C VAL A 279 -33.19 6.38 -22.28
N GLY A 280 -33.27 5.22 -22.93
CA GLY A 280 -34.37 4.27 -22.71
C GLY A 280 -34.48 3.69 -21.29
N LYS A 281 -33.39 3.68 -20.51
CA LYS A 281 -33.37 3.15 -19.13
C LYS A 281 -32.65 4.05 -18.12
N GLY A 282 -32.36 5.31 -18.49
CA GLY A 282 -31.63 6.25 -17.63
C GLY A 282 -30.19 5.80 -17.29
N LYS A 283 -29.53 5.08 -18.20
CA LYS A 283 -28.16 4.58 -17.97
C LYS A 283 -27.15 5.72 -18.10
N SER A 284 -26.02 5.59 -17.41
CA SER A 284 -24.97 6.62 -17.43
C SER A 284 -23.56 6.03 -17.54
N ILE A 285 -22.65 6.84 -18.06
CA ILE A 285 -21.21 6.52 -18.13
C ILE A 285 -20.49 7.49 -17.20
N TRP A 286 -19.64 6.95 -16.34
CA TRP A 286 -18.86 7.67 -15.35
C TRP A 286 -17.38 7.32 -15.49
N SER A 287 -16.54 8.23 -15.06
CA SER A 287 -15.12 7.98 -14.80
C SER A 287 -14.73 8.71 -13.52
N TRP A 288 -13.61 8.33 -12.93
CA TRP A 288 -13.13 8.91 -11.69
C TRP A 288 -11.59 8.87 -11.69
N PRO A 289 -10.92 9.96 -11.27
CA PRO A 289 -9.47 9.95 -11.08
C PRO A 289 -9.10 9.11 -9.85
N SER A 290 -7.88 9.25 -9.33
CA SER A 290 -7.50 8.60 -8.07
C SER A 290 -8.19 9.25 -6.85
N GLY A 291 -7.44 10.02 -6.06
CA GLY A 291 -7.92 10.67 -4.85
C GLY A 291 -6.85 11.58 -4.26
N HIS A 292 -7.23 12.34 -3.24
CA HIS A 292 -6.27 13.10 -2.43
C HIS A 292 -5.84 12.31 -1.17
N ALA A 293 -5.19 12.97 -0.20
CA ALA A 293 -4.62 12.29 0.95
C ALA A 293 -5.69 11.57 1.81
N THR A 294 -6.72 12.29 2.26
CA THR A 294 -7.82 11.70 3.05
C THR A 294 -8.54 10.56 2.33
N ASP A 295 -8.76 10.70 1.03
CA ASP A 295 -9.31 9.63 0.19
C ASP A 295 -8.46 8.34 0.26
N SER A 296 -7.13 8.49 0.23
CA SER A 296 -6.18 7.37 0.35
C SER A 296 -6.19 6.78 1.76
N GLU A 297 -6.26 7.61 2.79
CA GLU A 297 -6.34 7.17 4.20
C GLU A 297 -7.60 6.34 4.45
N GLU A 298 -8.74 6.78 3.93
CA GLU A 298 -10.01 6.06 4.04
C GLU A 298 -9.97 4.72 3.29
N ALA A 299 -9.36 4.69 2.10
CA ALA A 299 -9.18 3.45 1.35
C ALA A 299 -8.27 2.46 2.10
N ILE A 300 -7.16 2.94 2.67
CA ILE A 300 -6.25 2.14 3.49
C ILE A 300 -6.93 1.62 4.75
N ALA A 301 -7.66 2.48 5.47
CA ALA A 301 -8.38 2.10 6.68
C ALA A 301 -9.45 1.04 6.39
N PHE A 302 -10.18 1.18 5.27
CA PHE A 302 -11.15 0.18 4.84
C PHE A 302 -10.47 -1.15 4.46
N ALA A 303 -9.36 -1.08 3.73
CA ALA A 303 -8.61 -2.26 3.35
C ALA A 303 -8.08 -3.02 4.57
N ASP A 304 -7.48 -2.32 5.53
CA ASP A 304 -6.96 -2.87 6.78
C ASP A 304 -8.07 -3.50 7.63
N LEU A 305 -9.20 -2.79 7.79
CA LEU A 305 -10.36 -3.28 8.54
C LEU A 305 -10.89 -4.62 8.00
N HIS A 306 -10.85 -4.80 6.68
CA HIS A 306 -11.41 -5.98 6.01
C HIS A 306 -10.38 -7.01 5.57
N GLY A 307 -9.10 -6.82 5.91
CA GLY A 307 -8.01 -7.73 5.51
C GLY A 307 -7.81 -7.79 3.99
N ILE A 308 -8.03 -6.67 3.29
CA ILE A 308 -7.83 -6.57 1.84
C ILE A 308 -6.37 -6.21 1.59
N ASP A 309 -5.66 -7.11 0.93
CA ASP A 309 -4.29 -6.91 0.50
C ASP A 309 -4.22 -6.78 -1.03
N CYS A 310 -3.29 -5.96 -1.50
CA CYS A 310 -2.85 -6.03 -2.88
C CYS A 310 -1.93 -7.24 -3.04
N LEU A 311 -2.14 -8.02 -4.10
CA LEU A 311 -1.21 -9.08 -4.47
C LEU A 311 -0.06 -8.48 -5.29
N VAL A 312 1.16 -8.61 -4.77
CA VAL A 312 2.34 -7.92 -5.29
C VAL A 312 3.49 -8.89 -5.60
N LYS A 313 4.32 -8.51 -6.56
CA LYS A 313 5.67 -9.03 -6.74
C LYS A 313 6.66 -7.94 -6.36
N GLU A 314 7.50 -8.23 -5.38
CA GLU A 314 8.53 -7.31 -4.90
C GLU A 314 9.80 -7.42 -5.75
N PHE A 315 10.43 -6.28 -5.98
CA PHE A 315 11.71 -6.11 -6.68
C PHE A 315 12.60 -5.19 -5.83
N PRO A 316 13.91 -5.43 -5.71
CA PRO A 316 14.84 -4.44 -5.19
C PRO A 316 14.98 -3.25 -6.15
N LEU A 317 15.47 -2.10 -5.68
CA LEU A 317 15.70 -0.91 -6.50
C LEU A 317 16.62 -1.19 -7.70
N GLU A 318 17.60 -2.08 -7.52
CA GLU A 318 18.52 -2.55 -8.56
C GLU A 318 17.80 -3.21 -9.75
N GLN A 319 16.59 -3.74 -9.54
CA GLN A 319 15.74 -4.36 -10.56
C GLN A 319 14.62 -3.42 -11.04
N CYS A 320 14.77 -2.09 -10.89
CA CYS A 320 13.74 -1.13 -11.27
C CYS A 320 13.29 -1.23 -12.74
N ASN A 321 14.20 -1.50 -13.69
CA ASN A 321 13.83 -1.72 -15.09
C ASN A 321 12.99 -2.99 -15.26
N GLU A 322 13.39 -4.10 -14.65
CA GLU A 322 12.61 -5.35 -14.68
C GLU A 322 11.22 -5.17 -14.08
N ALA A 323 11.12 -4.44 -12.95
CA ALA A 323 9.85 -4.14 -12.31
C ALA A 323 8.95 -3.28 -13.21
N PHE A 324 9.53 -2.26 -13.84
CA PHE A 324 8.84 -1.36 -14.77
C PHE A 324 8.32 -2.10 -16.00
N GLU A 325 9.19 -2.85 -16.68
CA GLU A 325 8.85 -3.66 -17.86
C GLU A 325 7.79 -4.70 -17.53
N ALA A 326 7.96 -5.45 -16.43
CA ALA A 326 7.00 -6.47 -16.04
C ALA A 326 5.61 -5.90 -15.71
N MET A 327 5.55 -4.67 -15.20
CA MET A 327 4.28 -3.95 -15.05
C MET A 327 3.73 -3.51 -16.40
N MET A 328 4.54 -2.93 -17.31
CA MET A 328 4.08 -2.47 -18.64
C MET A 328 3.55 -3.61 -19.52
N GLU A 329 4.18 -4.79 -19.45
CA GLU A 329 3.77 -5.98 -20.19
C GLU A 329 2.62 -6.74 -19.52
N GLY A 330 2.29 -6.40 -18.27
CA GLY A 330 1.26 -7.11 -17.49
C GLY A 330 1.66 -8.54 -17.10
N SER A 331 2.97 -8.83 -17.02
CA SER A 331 3.49 -10.16 -16.67
C SER A 331 3.54 -10.41 -15.15
N VAL A 332 3.28 -9.38 -14.32
CA VAL A 332 3.12 -9.51 -12.86
C VAL A 332 1.68 -9.78 -12.43
N ARG A 333 1.53 -10.61 -11.40
CA ARG A 333 0.24 -10.90 -10.75
C ARG A 333 0.23 -10.31 -9.33
N PHE A 334 -0.32 -9.13 -9.08
CA PHE A 334 -1.01 -8.20 -10.00
C PHE A 334 -0.36 -6.81 -10.08
N ARG A 335 0.59 -6.52 -9.17
CA ARG A 335 1.32 -5.26 -9.08
C ARG A 335 2.80 -5.53 -8.85
N ALA A 336 3.66 -4.77 -9.50
CA ALA A 336 5.08 -4.73 -9.18
C ALA A 336 5.33 -3.67 -8.10
N VAL A 337 6.25 -3.93 -7.19
CA VAL A 337 6.62 -3.00 -6.12
C VAL A 337 8.12 -3.01 -5.95
N ILE A 338 8.73 -1.84 -5.98
CA ILE A 338 10.14 -1.65 -5.65
C ILE A 338 10.27 -1.49 -4.15
N THR A 339 11.18 -2.24 -3.53
CA THR A 339 11.42 -2.22 -2.09
C THR A 339 12.85 -1.79 -1.79
N MET A 340 13.01 -1.03 -0.70
CA MET A 340 14.31 -0.47 -0.29
C MET A 340 14.96 -1.27 0.85
N TYR A 341 14.35 -2.39 1.26
CA TYR A 341 14.80 -3.22 2.40
C TYR A 341 16.19 -3.84 2.21
N GLY A 342 16.65 -4.01 0.96
CA GLY A 342 17.96 -4.59 0.65
C GLY A 342 19.14 -3.74 1.12
N ASN A 343 18.95 -2.42 1.27
CA ASN A 343 20.01 -1.47 1.63
C ASN A 343 20.03 -1.11 3.12
N ASP A 344 19.04 -1.56 3.91
CA ASP A 344 18.96 -1.33 5.35
C ASP A 344 18.50 -2.60 6.08
N SER A 345 19.46 -3.30 6.68
CA SER A 345 19.25 -4.58 7.40
C SER A 345 18.22 -4.45 8.53
N SER A 346 18.00 -3.25 9.06
CA SER A 346 17.04 -3.00 10.14
C SER A 346 15.57 -3.01 9.66
N PHE A 347 15.28 -2.57 8.43
CA PHE A 347 13.92 -2.60 7.89
C PHE A 347 13.51 -4.00 7.47
N GLY A 348 14.39 -4.74 6.78
CA GLY A 348 14.11 -6.10 6.32
C GLY A 348 13.80 -7.07 7.47
N VAL A 349 14.50 -6.93 8.59
CA VAL A 349 14.28 -7.76 9.78
C VAL A 349 13.00 -7.36 10.52
N ASN A 350 12.76 -6.06 10.76
CA ASN A 350 11.55 -5.60 11.46
C ASN A 350 10.26 -5.88 10.67
N HIS A 351 10.28 -5.69 9.35
CA HIS A 351 9.15 -6.01 8.48
C HIS A 351 8.81 -7.49 8.53
N ARG A 352 9.80 -8.37 8.33
CA ARG A 352 9.59 -9.83 8.36
C ARG A 352 9.10 -10.30 9.73
N LEU A 353 9.61 -9.77 10.83
CA LEU A 353 9.10 -10.09 12.18
C LEU A 353 7.66 -9.60 12.41
N GLY A 354 7.28 -8.47 11.83
CA GLY A 354 5.89 -7.99 11.81
C GLY A 354 4.96 -8.97 11.08
N VAL A 355 5.38 -9.50 9.94
CA VAL A 355 4.64 -10.52 9.17
C VAL A 355 4.50 -11.81 9.99
N ILE A 356 5.56 -12.28 10.65
CA ILE A 356 5.52 -13.47 11.52
C ILE A 356 4.54 -13.27 12.68
N CYS A 357 4.55 -12.10 13.32
CA CYS A 357 3.60 -11.76 14.37
C CYS A 357 2.14 -11.80 13.88
N GLN A 358 1.87 -11.34 12.65
CA GLN A 358 0.53 -11.36 12.06
C GLN A 358 0.09 -12.77 11.71
N ALA A 359 0.94 -13.57 11.06
CA ALA A 359 0.67 -14.96 10.72
C ALA A 359 0.37 -15.80 11.97
N HIS A 360 1.13 -15.62 13.04
CA HIS A 360 0.87 -16.32 14.30
C HIS A 360 -0.43 -15.87 14.98
N ARG A 361 -0.77 -14.57 14.95
CA ARG A 361 -2.08 -14.08 15.45
C ARG A 361 -3.26 -14.63 14.67
N ALA A 362 -3.08 -14.89 13.38
CA ALA A 362 -4.09 -15.53 12.54
C ALA A 362 -4.15 -17.07 12.73
N GLY A 363 -3.25 -17.65 13.53
CA GLY A 363 -3.17 -19.10 13.76
C GLY A 363 -2.61 -19.88 12.57
N THR A 364 -1.91 -19.23 11.65
CA THR A 364 -1.48 -19.81 10.36
C THR A 364 0.03 -19.99 10.24
N GLY A 365 0.81 -19.79 11.30
CA GLY A 365 2.27 -19.88 11.28
C GLY A 365 2.88 -20.40 12.58
N ASP A 366 3.98 -21.14 12.46
CA ASP A 366 4.82 -21.58 13.57
C ASP A 366 5.90 -20.52 13.82
N MET A 367 5.77 -19.80 14.94
CA MET A 367 6.62 -18.65 15.24
C MET A 367 8.09 -19.03 15.36
N GLU A 368 8.41 -20.23 15.86
CA GLU A 368 9.81 -20.63 15.99
C GLU A 368 10.46 -20.85 14.63
N ASP A 369 9.80 -21.62 13.78
CA ASP A 369 10.34 -22.00 12.48
C ASP A 369 10.41 -20.78 11.55
N ASP A 370 9.41 -19.91 11.62
CA ASP A 370 9.40 -18.66 10.88
C ASP A 370 10.54 -17.70 11.29
N ILE A 371 10.88 -17.62 12.60
CA ILE A 371 12.00 -16.80 13.09
C ILE A 371 13.35 -17.40 12.69
N LYS A 372 13.51 -18.73 12.76
CA LYS A 372 14.74 -19.44 12.34
C LYS A 372 15.03 -19.27 10.85
N ALA A 373 13.98 -19.10 10.04
CA ALA A 373 14.10 -18.90 8.59
C ALA A 373 14.58 -17.49 8.19
N LEU A 374 14.68 -16.55 9.14
CA LEU A 374 15.17 -15.19 8.86
C LEU A 374 16.69 -15.17 8.64
N PRO A 375 17.19 -14.50 7.58
CA PRO A 375 18.62 -14.34 7.36
C PRO A 375 19.31 -13.65 8.55
N GLY A 376 20.42 -14.21 9.04
CA GLY A 376 21.18 -13.65 10.16
C GLY A 376 20.62 -13.93 11.56
N MET A 377 19.56 -14.74 11.68
CA MET A 377 18.98 -15.16 12.97
C MET A 377 19.55 -16.48 13.50
N ILE A 378 19.37 -16.72 14.80
CA ILE A 378 19.90 -17.89 15.51
C ILE A 378 19.14 -19.15 15.06
N GLN A 379 19.85 -20.07 14.38
CA GLN A 379 19.29 -21.36 13.93
C GLN A 379 18.80 -22.25 15.09
N ASN A 380 19.30 -22.01 16.30
CA ASN A 380 18.91 -22.73 17.53
C ASN A 380 17.85 -21.99 18.37
N PHE A 381 17.17 -20.97 17.84
CA PHE A 381 16.10 -20.28 18.56
C PHE A 381 15.01 -21.27 18.97
N ARG A 382 14.61 -21.28 20.24
CA ARG A 382 13.47 -22.06 20.74
C ARG A 382 12.67 -21.18 21.68
N ILE A 383 11.36 -21.32 21.65
CA ILE A 383 10.42 -20.77 22.62
C ILE A 383 10.19 -21.89 23.65
N PRO A 384 10.72 -21.78 24.87
CA PRO A 384 10.46 -22.77 25.92
C PRO A 384 8.96 -23.04 26.08
N SER A 385 8.60 -24.31 26.22
CA SER A 385 7.21 -24.78 26.30
C SER A 385 6.47 -24.30 27.54
N ASP A 386 7.18 -23.70 28.50
CA ASP A 386 6.72 -23.18 29.78
C ASP A 386 6.81 -21.65 29.91
N LEU A 387 6.90 -20.91 28.79
CA LEU A 387 7.08 -19.45 28.80
C LEU A 387 5.97 -18.71 29.59
N ARG A 388 6.37 -18.05 30.69
CA ARG A 388 5.48 -17.23 31.54
C ARG A 388 5.83 -15.74 31.59
N ALA A 389 7.01 -15.31 31.09
CA ALA A 389 7.55 -13.96 31.31
C ALA A 389 8.12 -13.27 30.04
N ARG A 390 8.57 -12.00 30.20
CA ARG A 390 9.25 -11.20 29.17
C ARG A 390 10.68 -11.70 28.99
N GLU A 391 11.10 -12.04 27.78
CA GLU A 391 12.46 -12.52 27.51
C GLU A 391 13.16 -11.69 26.42
N VAL A 392 14.47 -11.50 26.59
CA VAL A 392 15.34 -10.74 25.68
C VAL A 392 16.37 -11.72 25.09
N PHE A 393 16.40 -11.85 23.77
CA PHE A 393 17.35 -12.67 23.04
C PHE A 393 18.36 -11.77 22.32
N ARG A 394 19.64 -12.03 22.52
CA ARG A 394 20.74 -11.31 21.86
C ARG A 394 21.25 -12.17 20.70
N THR A 395 21.34 -11.60 19.49
CA THR A 395 22.07 -12.20 18.36
C THR A 395 23.38 -11.44 18.14
N ASN A 396 24.24 -11.97 17.27
CA ASN A 396 25.58 -11.42 17.01
C ASN A 396 25.54 -9.98 16.43
N GLU A 397 24.42 -9.55 15.83
CA GLU A 397 24.29 -8.22 15.21
C GLU A 397 23.01 -7.46 15.63
N ASN A 398 22.05 -8.10 16.30
CA ASN A 398 20.75 -7.51 16.66
C ASN A 398 20.27 -7.96 18.04
N VAL A 399 19.44 -7.15 18.72
CA VAL A 399 18.75 -7.54 19.96
C VAL A 399 17.27 -7.76 19.66
N LEU A 400 16.79 -8.98 19.84
CA LEU A 400 15.39 -9.38 19.70
C LEU A 400 14.74 -9.42 21.08
N ILE A 401 13.80 -8.53 21.35
CA ILE A 401 13.00 -8.54 22.58
C ILE A 401 11.64 -9.18 22.28
N VAL A 402 11.36 -10.30 22.95
CA VAL A 402 10.08 -11.02 22.85
C VAL A 402 9.25 -10.69 24.09
N MET A 403 8.16 -9.94 23.91
CA MET A 403 7.22 -9.66 24.99
C MET A 403 5.91 -10.41 24.77
N LEU A 404 5.63 -11.36 25.66
CA LEU A 404 4.31 -11.96 25.81
C LEU A 404 3.54 -11.24 26.91
N LYS A 405 2.35 -10.72 26.60
CA LYS A 405 1.39 -10.25 27.62
C LYS A 405 0.04 -10.88 27.32
N LYS A 406 -0.46 -11.71 28.25
CA LYS A 406 -1.85 -12.22 28.31
C LYS A 406 -2.47 -12.40 26.90
N SER A 407 -2.05 -13.46 26.19
CA SER A 407 -2.47 -13.85 24.83
C SER A 407 -2.11 -12.93 23.65
N ARG A 408 -1.14 -12.00 23.80
CA ARG A 408 -0.57 -11.23 22.69
C ARG A 408 0.96 -11.28 22.69
N VAL A 409 1.53 -11.65 21.54
CA VAL A 409 2.97 -11.51 21.26
C VAL A 409 3.26 -10.13 20.66
N ARG A 410 4.30 -9.47 21.17
CA ARG A 410 4.94 -8.30 20.55
C ARG A 410 6.44 -8.57 20.44
N LEU A 411 6.94 -8.59 19.21
CA LEU A 411 8.38 -8.61 18.91
C LEU A 411 8.86 -7.17 18.73
N LYS A 412 10.02 -6.82 19.31
CA LYS A 412 10.73 -5.57 19.04
C LYS A 412 12.20 -5.88 18.78
N VAL A 413 12.76 -5.39 17.67
CA VAL A 413 14.21 -5.46 17.43
C VAL A 413 14.83 -4.09 17.68
N ALA A 414 15.94 -4.08 18.41
CA ALA A 414 16.85 -2.93 18.45
C ALA A 414 18.14 -3.33 17.72
N ALA A 415 18.50 -2.59 16.67
CA ALA A 415 19.79 -2.70 16.00
C ALA A 415 20.76 -1.77 16.74
N THR A 416 21.66 -2.33 17.54
CA THR A 416 22.71 -1.54 18.20
C THR A 416 23.97 -2.39 18.34
N SER A 417 25.10 -1.88 17.85
CA SER A 417 26.44 -2.48 18.02
C SER A 417 26.96 -2.41 19.46
N SER A 418 26.28 -1.67 20.35
CA SER A 418 26.55 -1.66 21.79
C SER A 418 25.29 -1.28 22.58
N ILE A 419 24.87 -2.15 23.50
CA ILE A 419 23.86 -1.80 24.51
C ILE A 419 24.61 -1.62 25.84
N SER A 420 24.60 -0.40 26.38
CA SER A 420 24.85 -0.19 27.80
C SER A 420 23.57 -0.49 28.60
N THR A 421 23.72 -0.90 29.85
CA THR A 421 22.60 -1.07 30.81
C THR A 421 21.70 0.17 30.91
N GLU A 422 22.27 1.35 30.68
CA GLU A 422 21.56 2.64 30.69
C GLU A 422 20.58 2.78 29.52
N SER A 423 20.94 2.31 28.30
CA SER A 423 20.09 2.34 27.11
C SER A 423 18.85 1.42 27.23
N VAL A 424 18.97 0.33 27.99
CA VAL A 424 17.86 -0.59 28.29
C VAL A 424 16.90 0.03 29.30
N SER A 425 17.40 0.82 30.25
CA SER A 425 16.57 1.47 31.27
C SER A 425 15.62 2.54 30.70
N GLN A 426 16.07 3.31 29.69
CA GLN A 426 15.26 4.34 29.02
C GLN A 426 14.09 3.78 28.20
N LEU A 427 14.13 2.50 27.84
CA LEU A 427 13.02 1.78 27.21
C LEU A 427 11.94 1.32 28.22
N GLY A 428 12.09 1.66 29.51
CA GLY A 428 11.19 1.27 30.59
C GLY A 428 11.35 -0.19 31.03
N LEU A 429 12.54 -0.77 30.85
CA LEU A 429 12.80 -2.21 30.97
C LEU A 429 13.61 -2.63 32.22
N ILE A 430 13.93 -1.72 33.15
CA ILE A 430 14.69 -2.02 34.38
C ILE A 430 14.12 -1.24 35.60
N THR A 431 13.95 -1.90 36.75
CA THR A 431 13.81 -1.25 38.08
C THR A 431 15.05 -1.53 38.94
N ASN A 432 15.41 -0.61 39.85
CA ASN A 432 16.57 -0.70 40.74
C ASN A 432 16.79 -2.11 41.33
N GLY A 433 17.97 -2.69 41.09
CA GLY A 433 18.39 -4.01 41.61
C GLY A 433 18.85 -5.04 40.56
N THR A 434 19.06 -4.67 39.29
CA THR A 434 19.39 -5.62 38.21
C THR A 434 20.87 -5.99 38.17
N PRO A 435 21.25 -7.28 38.01
CA PRO A 435 22.64 -7.68 37.78
C PRO A 435 23.18 -7.14 36.45
N ALA A 436 24.49 -6.93 36.37
CA ALA A 436 25.16 -6.52 35.13
C ALA A 436 24.94 -7.56 34.02
N LEU A 437 24.68 -7.08 32.79
CA LEU A 437 24.55 -7.91 31.59
C LEU A 437 25.89 -8.61 31.28
N GLY A 438 25.98 -9.89 31.60
CA GLY A 438 26.98 -10.82 31.05
C GLY A 438 26.44 -11.50 29.78
N ASP A 439 27.32 -12.13 29.01
CA ASP A 439 27.05 -12.69 27.67
C ASP A 439 26.11 -13.92 27.61
N GLU A 440 25.28 -14.16 28.63
CA GLU A 440 24.30 -15.25 28.63
C GLU A 440 22.90 -14.78 29.03
N VAL A 441 21.91 -15.48 28.46
CA VAL A 441 20.45 -15.33 28.60
C VAL A 441 20.02 -14.81 29.98
N VAL A 442 19.31 -13.67 30.01
CA VAL A 442 18.73 -13.11 31.24
C VAL A 442 17.24 -13.46 31.33
N THR A 443 16.89 -14.34 32.28
CA THR A 443 15.52 -14.60 32.69
C THR A 443 15.13 -13.66 33.84
N PHE A 444 13.94 -13.06 33.77
CA PHE A 444 13.43 -12.17 34.83
C PHE A 444 12.38 -12.90 35.69
N PRO A 445 12.51 -12.91 37.03
CA PRO A 445 11.49 -13.47 37.91
C PRO A 445 10.23 -12.58 37.96
N GLU A 446 9.06 -13.20 38.12
CA GLU A 446 7.79 -12.50 38.36
C GLU A 446 7.84 -11.68 39.66
N ARG A 447 7.42 -10.41 39.62
CA ARG A 447 7.06 -9.71 40.87
C ARG A 447 5.82 -10.37 41.44
N SER A 448 5.92 -10.88 42.67
CA SER A 448 4.76 -11.19 43.49
C SER A 448 3.90 -9.93 43.62
N VAL A 449 2.65 -10.03 43.18
CA VAL A 449 1.64 -9.02 43.48
C VAL A 449 1.28 -9.23 44.95
N GLU A 450 1.99 -8.55 45.85
CA GLU A 450 1.49 -8.36 47.21
C GLU A 450 0.25 -7.46 47.11
N SER A 451 -0.88 -8.02 47.49
CA SER A 451 -2.15 -7.34 47.62
C SER A 451 -2.09 -6.38 48.82
N GLU A 452 -1.79 -5.11 48.58
CA GLU A 452 -2.18 -4.05 49.52
C GLU A 452 -3.69 -3.84 49.38
N THR A 453 -4.42 -4.47 50.29
CA THR A 453 -5.78 -4.09 50.64
C THR A 453 -5.67 -2.85 51.53
N ALA A 454 -6.06 -1.69 50.98
CA ALA A 454 -6.37 -0.51 51.79
C ALA A 454 -7.82 -0.62 52.25
N SER A 455 -7.99 -0.76 53.57
CA SER A 455 -9.24 -0.79 54.33
C SER A 455 -9.89 0.59 54.47
N ASP A 456 -11.22 0.59 54.41
CA ASP A 456 -12.19 1.38 55.18
C ASP A 456 -12.10 2.92 55.23
N ALA A 457 -12.93 3.57 54.40
CA ALA A 457 -13.97 4.55 54.79
C ALA A 457 -14.92 4.83 53.62
#